data_AF-A0A1G0Z4G9-F1
#
_entry.id   AF-A0A1G0Z4G9-F1
#
_cell.length_a   1.000
_cell.length_b   1.000
_cell.length_c   1.000
_cell.angle_alpha   90.00
_cell.angle_beta   90.00
_cell.angle_gamma   90.00
#
_symmetry.space_group_name_H-M   'P 1'
#
loop_
_entity.id
_entity.type
_entity.pdbx_description
1 polymer ?
#
loop_
_entity_poly.entity_id
_entity_poly.type
_entity_poly.pdbx_seq_one_letter_code
_entity_poly.pdbx_strand_id
1 'polypeptide(L)'
;MTMRAILLLLMLATAVALSSNAAETLQFGKEYKGLELELETELTSFSGDGGNYLELHCDQKVNDVKFILVARLRNPRNVDYDELTASKVRLRIKGRCNNQSIHNSPNKVMFIFLEDASYSILDAGAKNLLKDEANLGVLAFDDKALGNKKFTETDLMRSIVTVKGAKGSNSGFIARYNGKKYLITSIHAIFDNEISFFNANNEKIEVSSSPTLAADRDVAFFELKEDNPLPALKVEPDISTLEQGHPIIVYGNSLGDEANIRLGGKILAMGPQNLEISAEIVPGNSGSPIISARTGNVVGIASYGVISKPTFSTKGTRFEDVRRFGYRLDTLRDIQPFDKAKYLSDIKIHNAIDDMNELALIILRDIYESYDGKWIPDLDPAKYDTKKYPSMQGVIRDWNELIKGGKKSMNTTESVLKRLKNQISSPIASMKNTPIHYKWIKEQVEKQIELNEYYCTVFDKIRREVEEDRRQNKP
;
A
#
# COMPACT_ATOMS: atom_id res chain seq x y z
N MET A 1 18.93 -14.62 -16.10
CA MET A 1 17.70 -13.90 -15.72
C MET A 1 17.85 -12.47 -16.21
N THR A 2 17.02 -12.01 -17.15
CA THR A 2 17.23 -10.74 -17.86
C THR A 2 16.80 -9.55 -17.00
N MET A 3 17.50 -8.42 -17.16
CA MET A 3 17.32 -7.18 -16.38
C MET A 3 15.87 -6.66 -16.38
N ARG A 4 15.15 -6.89 -17.49
CA ARG A 4 13.70 -6.62 -17.64
C ARG A 4 12.83 -7.31 -16.58
N ALA A 5 13.15 -8.54 -16.19
CA ALA A 5 12.36 -9.28 -15.20
C ALA A 5 12.51 -8.70 -13.79
N ILE A 6 13.69 -8.17 -13.46
CA ILE A 6 13.97 -7.59 -12.13
C ILE A 6 13.25 -6.25 -11.95
N LEU A 7 13.02 -5.51 -13.05
CA LEU A 7 12.44 -4.16 -13.01
C LEU A 7 10.92 -4.11 -13.19
N LEU A 8 10.32 -5.04 -13.95
CA LEU A 8 8.86 -5.28 -13.93
C LEU A 8 8.36 -5.56 -12.51
N LEU A 9 9.22 -6.18 -11.70
CA LEU A 9 9.01 -6.49 -10.28
C LEU A 9 9.12 -5.27 -9.35
N LEU A 10 9.97 -4.27 -9.69
CA LEU A 10 10.02 -2.99 -8.97
C LEU A 10 8.80 -2.11 -9.30
N MET A 11 8.34 -2.14 -10.56
CA MET A 11 7.14 -1.44 -11.01
C MET A 11 5.86 -1.99 -10.38
N LEU A 12 5.74 -3.31 -10.19
CA LEU A 12 4.56 -3.91 -9.53
C LEU A 12 4.45 -3.52 -8.05
N ALA A 13 5.58 -3.35 -7.35
CA ALA A 13 5.61 -2.95 -5.95
C ALA A 13 5.31 -1.45 -5.74
N THR A 14 5.49 -0.60 -6.76
CA THR A 14 5.26 0.86 -6.68
C THR A 14 3.99 1.34 -7.39
N ALA A 15 3.38 0.55 -8.29
CA ALA A 15 2.06 0.86 -8.86
C ALA A 15 0.95 0.97 -7.79
N VAL A 16 1.15 0.38 -6.61
CA VAL A 16 0.26 0.51 -5.44
C VAL A 16 0.34 1.89 -4.76
N ALA A 17 1.34 2.73 -5.10
CA ALA A 17 1.55 4.03 -4.47
C ALA A 17 1.15 5.24 -5.34
N LEU A 18 0.78 5.05 -6.62
CA LEU A 18 0.52 6.17 -7.56
C LEU A 18 -0.63 5.91 -8.56
N SER A 19 -1.73 5.27 -8.14
CA SER A 19 -2.96 5.26 -8.96
C SER A 19 -3.91 6.37 -8.52
N SER A 20 -3.69 7.59 -9.00
CA SER A 20 -4.76 8.58 -9.10
C SER A 20 -5.73 8.09 -10.19
N ASN A 21 -6.81 7.44 -9.77
CA ASN A 21 -7.88 6.94 -10.63
C ASN A 21 -8.60 8.11 -11.32
N ALA A 22 -8.32 8.33 -12.60
CA ALA A 22 -9.35 8.78 -13.52
C ALA A 22 -9.77 7.54 -14.31
N ALA A 23 -10.99 7.04 -14.06
CA ALA A 23 -11.61 6.06 -14.95
C ALA A 23 -11.59 6.64 -16.37
N GLU A 24 -10.94 5.97 -17.33
CA GLU A 24 -11.02 6.41 -18.73
C GLU A 24 -12.49 6.35 -19.16
N THR A 25 -13.07 7.50 -19.52
CA THR A 25 -14.41 7.52 -20.12
C THR A 25 -14.34 6.89 -21.51
N LEU A 26 -15.10 5.81 -21.74
CA LEU A 26 -15.19 5.18 -23.05
C LEU A 26 -15.69 6.18 -24.11
N GLN A 27 -15.12 6.10 -25.31
CA GLN A 27 -15.40 6.95 -26.46
C GLN A 27 -15.67 6.06 -27.68
N PHE A 28 -16.79 6.32 -28.36
CA PHE A 28 -17.15 5.57 -29.55
C PHE A 28 -16.16 5.83 -30.69
N GLY A 29 -15.67 4.77 -31.33
CA GLY A 29 -14.68 4.85 -32.42
C GLY A 29 -13.21 4.84 -31.97
N LYS A 30 -12.90 4.92 -30.67
CA LYS A 30 -11.53 4.75 -30.16
C LYS A 30 -11.09 3.29 -30.26
N GLU A 31 -9.81 3.06 -30.56
CA GLU A 31 -9.18 1.74 -30.50
C GLU A 31 -8.60 1.50 -29.10
N TYR A 32 -9.00 0.39 -28.50
CA TYR A 32 -8.66 -0.06 -27.15
C TYR A 32 -7.81 -1.32 -27.15
N LYS A 33 -7.63 -1.98 -28.31
CA LYS A 33 -6.88 -3.24 -28.40
C LYS A 33 -5.46 -3.06 -27.84
N GLY A 34 -5.08 -3.90 -26.89
CA GLY A 34 -3.79 -3.89 -26.20
C GLY A 34 -3.73 -2.95 -24.98
N LEU A 35 -4.75 -2.11 -24.74
CA LEU A 35 -4.81 -1.24 -23.58
C LEU A 35 -5.33 -1.98 -22.34
N GLU A 36 -4.86 -1.55 -21.17
CA GLU A 36 -5.43 -1.93 -19.89
C GLU A 36 -6.55 -0.96 -19.54
N LEU A 37 -7.73 -1.49 -19.23
CA LEU A 37 -8.93 -0.73 -18.93
C LEU A 37 -9.39 -1.02 -17.51
N GLU A 38 -9.85 0.02 -16.82
CA GLU A 38 -10.51 -0.06 -15.52
C GLU A 38 -11.83 0.74 -15.58
N LEU A 39 -12.95 0.04 -15.43
CA LEU A 39 -14.29 0.56 -15.73
C LEU A 39 -15.27 0.21 -14.62
N GLU A 40 -16.15 1.14 -14.27
CA GLU A 40 -17.32 0.88 -13.44
C GLU A 40 -18.55 0.66 -14.33
N THR A 41 -19.25 -0.46 -14.13
CA THR A 41 -20.33 -0.90 -15.02
C THR A 41 -21.36 -1.75 -14.28
N GLU A 42 -22.52 -1.98 -14.88
CA GLU A 42 -23.58 -2.83 -14.33
C GLU A 42 -23.52 -4.21 -15.00
N LEU A 43 -23.42 -5.26 -14.19
CA LEU A 43 -23.48 -6.65 -14.64
C LEU A 43 -24.88 -6.94 -15.18
N THR A 44 -24.96 -7.38 -16.44
CA THR A 44 -26.21 -7.75 -17.08
C THR A 44 -26.41 -9.25 -17.15
N SER A 45 -25.33 -9.99 -17.34
CA SER A 45 -25.32 -11.45 -17.27
C SER A 45 -23.91 -11.97 -17.06
N PHE A 46 -23.78 -13.22 -16.69
CA PHE A 46 -22.49 -13.91 -16.65
C PHE A 46 -22.67 -15.35 -17.14
N SER A 47 -21.60 -15.96 -17.63
CA SER A 47 -21.58 -17.37 -18.02
C SER A 47 -20.22 -17.98 -17.73
N GLY A 48 -20.17 -19.25 -17.33
CA GLY A 48 -18.90 -19.92 -17.03
C GLY A 48 -19.01 -21.42 -17.25
N ASP A 49 -17.87 -22.08 -17.44
CA ASP A 49 -17.79 -23.53 -17.66
C ASP A 49 -17.58 -24.33 -16.36
N GLY A 50 -17.72 -23.67 -15.20
CA GLY A 50 -17.61 -24.31 -13.90
C GLY A 50 -16.19 -24.66 -13.46
N GLY A 51 -15.14 -24.13 -14.12
CA GLY A 51 -13.79 -24.29 -13.57
C GLY A 51 -12.64 -23.59 -14.29
N ASN A 52 -12.73 -23.36 -15.61
CA ASN A 52 -11.61 -22.79 -16.37
C ASN A 52 -11.78 -21.29 -16.63
N TYR A 53 -13.02 -20.84 -16.84
CA TYR A 53 -13.30 -19.43 -17.07
C TYR A 53 -14.69 -18.97 -16.60
N LEU A 54 -14.78 -17.67 -16.32
CA LEU A 54 -16.02 -16.94 -16.11
C LEU A 54 -16.04 -15.70 -17.01
N GLU A 55 -17.09 -15.54 -17.79
CA GLU A 55 -17.37 -14.35 -18.60
C GLU A 55 -18.41 -13.48 -17.90
N LEU A 56 -18.05 -12.23 -17.66
CA LEU A 56 -18.96 -11.19 -17.18
C LEU A 56 -19.39 -10.34 -18.37
N HIS A 57 -20.69 -10.20 -18.56
CA HIS A 57 -21.27 -9.32 -19.56
C HIS A 57 -21.82 -8.10 -18.85
N CYS A 58 -21.34 -6.92 -19.22
CA CYS A 58 -21.72 -5.67 -18.58
C CYS A 58 -22.14 -4.64 -19.62
N ASP A 59 -23.17 -3.88 -19.29
CA ASP A 59 -23.65 -2.79 -20.14
C ASP A 59 -23.17 -1.45 -19.56
N GLN A 60 -22.63 -0.59 -20.42
CA GLN A 60 -22.32 0.79 -20.07
C GLN A 60 -22.89 1.72 -21.15
N LYS A 61 -23.65 2.73 -20.73
CA LYS A 61 -24.18 3.75 -21.64
C LYS A 61 -23.38 5.05 -21.48
N VAL A 62 -22.78 5.52 -22.57
CA VAL A 62 -22.05 6.81 -22.62
C VAL A 62 -22.51 7.59 -23.84
N ASN A 63 -23.03 8.81 -23.65
CA ASN A 63 -23.41 9.74 -24.73
C ASN A 63 -24.18 9.06 -25.89
N ASP A 64 -25.28 8.37 -25.54
CA ASP A 64 -26.18 7.62 -26.43
C ASP A 64 -25.59 6.40 -27.15
N VAL A 65 -24.37 5.99 -26.80
CA VAL A 65 -23.74 4.77 -27.28
C VAL A 65 -23.80 3.70 -26.20
N LYS A 66 -24.20 2.48 -26.58
CA LYS A 66 -24.19 1.32 -25.69
C LYS A 66 -22.89 0.53 -25.89
N PHE A 67 -22.10 0.42 -24.83
CA PHE A 67 -20.93 -0.44 -24.76
C PHE A 67 -21.32 -1.73 -24.08
N ILE A 68 -20.96 -2.86 -24.69
CA ILE A 68 -21.09 -4.19 -24.13
C ILE A 68 -19.69 -4.67 -23.80
N LEU A 69 -19.38 -4.74 -22.51
CA LEU A 69 -18.12 -5.26 -22.02
C LEU A 69 -18.26 -6.77 -21.79
N VAL A 70 -17.31 -7.54 -22.32
CA VAL A 70 -17.18 -8.97 -22.06
C VAL A 70 -15.84 -9.20 -21.39
N ALA A 71 -15.84 -9.46 -20.08
CA ALA A 71 -14.63 -9.68 -19.31
C ALA A 71 -14.46 -11.16 -18.98
N ARG A 72 -13.38 -11.78 -19.46
CA ARG A 72 -13.07 -13.19 -19.22
C ARG A 72 -12.04 -13.32 -18.09
N LEU A 73 -12.47 -13.95 -17.01
CA LEU A 73 -11.68 -14.31 -15.84
C LEU A 73 -11.12 -15.73 -16.04
N ARG A 74 -9.82 -15.95 -15.84
CA ARG A 74 -9.21 -17.29 -15.87
C ARG A 74 -9.10 -17.86 -14.46
N ASN A 75 -9.44 -19.15 -14.30
CA ASN A 75 -9.40 -19.85 -13.01
C ASN A 75 -10.15 -19.10 -11.88
N PRO A 76 -11.47 -18.86 -12.01
CA PRO A 76 -12.27 -18.20 -10.99
C PRO A 76 -12.42 -19.09 -9.73
N ARG A 77 -11.39 -19.18 -8.88
CA ARG A 77 -11.43 -20.07 -7.69
C ARG A 77 -12.25 -19.51 -6.52
N ASN A 78 -12.62 -18.23 -6.57
CA ASN A 78 -13.31 -17.53 -5.50
C ASN A 78 -14.45 -16.64 -6.05
N VAL A 79 -15.18 -17.10 -7.07
CA VAL A 79 -16.34 -16.35 -7.56
C VAL A 79 -17.54 -16.72 -6.71
N ASP A 80 -18.10 -15.70 -6.07
CA ASP A 80 -19.42 -15.79 -5.45
C ASP A 80 -20.49 -15.63 -6.54
N TYR A 81 -20.99 -16.76 -7.03
CA TYR A 81 -22.02 -16.78 -8.06
C TYR A 81 -23.36 -16.25 -7.54
N ASP A 82 -23.64 -16.39 -6.25
CA ASP A 82 -24.88 -15.92 -5.65
C ASP A 82 -24.92 -14.39 -5.65
N GLU A 83 -23.78 -13.73 -5.39
CA GLU A 83 -23.65 -12.27 -5.52
C GLU A 83 -23.85 -11.79 -6.97
N LEU A 84 -23.33 -12.52 -7.96
CA LEU A 84 -23.50 -12.16 -9.38
C LEU A 84 -24.93 -12.38 -9.90
N THR A 85 -25.75 -13.21 -9.23
CA THR A 85 -27.16 -13.42 -9.61
C THR A 85 -28.13 -12.36 -9.06
N ALA A 86 -27.67 -11.48 -8.17
CA ALA A 86 -28.48 -10.37 -7.70
C ALA A 86 -28.84 -9.44 -8.86
N SER A 87 -30.10 -9.02 -8.94
CA SER A 87 -30.56 -8.13 -10.01
C SER A 87 -29.83 -6.79 -9.94
N LYS A 88 -28.97 -6.52 -10.93
CA LYS A 88 -28.19 -5.28 -11.15
C LYS A 88 -27.06 -5.04 -10.16
N VAL A 89 -25.96 -5.76 -10.34
CA VAL A 89 -24.73 -5.57 -9.56
C VAL A 89 -23.83 -4.55 -10.25
N ARG A 90 -23.47 -3.45 -9.58
CA ARG A 90 -22.38 -2.59 -10.04
C ARG A 90 -21.03 -3.23 -9.73
N LEU A 91 -20.20 -3.30 -10.76
CA LEU A 91 -18.86 -3.86 -10.73
C LEU A 91 -17.84 -2.80 -11.11
N ARG A 92 -16.66 -2.86 -10.51
CA ARG A 92 -15.44 -2.28 -11.07
C ARG A 92 -14.65 -3.41 -11.70
N ILE A 93 -14.43 -3.35 -13.01
CA ILE A 93 -13.74 -4.38 -13.79
C ILE A 93 -12.43 -3.79 -14.31
N LYS A 94 -11.35 -4.54 -14.13
CA LYS A 94 -10.02 -4.23 -14.65
C LYS A 94 -9.51 -5.35 -15.52
N GLY A 95 -8.96 -5.06 -16.69
CA GLY A 95 -8.39 -6.09 -17.56
C GLY A 95 -7.78 -5.52 -18.84
N ARG A 96 -7.05 -6.36 -19.58
CA ARG A 96 -6.45 -5.96 -20.86
C ARG A 96 -7.41 -6.22 -22.01
N CYS A 97 -7.71 -5.21 -22.81
CA CYS A 97 -8.53 -5.37 -24.01
C CYS A 97 -7.78 -6.18 -25.06
N ASN A 98 -8.20 -7.41 -25.31
CA ASN A 98 -7.62 -8.26 -26.36
C ASN A 98 -8.27 -8.00 -27.73
N ASN A 99 -9.57 -7.69 -27.73
CA ASN A 99 -10.31 -7.47 -28.96
C ASN A 99 -11.43 -6.43 -28.77
N GLN A 100 -11.83 -5.81 -29.87
CA GLN A 100 -13.02 -4.97 -29.92
C GLN A 100 -13.73 -5.12 -31.25
N SER A 101 -15.05 -4.91 -31.26
CA SER A 101 -15.84 -4.85 -32.49
C SER A 101 -16.89 -3.75 -32.41
N ILE A 102 -17.19 -3.14 -33.55
CA ILE A 102 -18.21 -2.09 -33.67
C ILE A 102 -19.33 -2.63 -34.55
N HIS A 103 -20.54 -2.64 -34.02
CA HIS A 103 -21.74 -2.96 -34.80
C HIS A 103 -22.49 -1.66 -35.09
N ASN A 104 -22.51 -1.30 -36.38
CA ASN A 104 -23.26 -0.17 -36.91
C ASN A 104 -24.77 -0.51 -36.96
N SER A 105 -25.39 -0.58 -35.78
CA SER A 105 -26.85 -0.64 -35.61
C SER A 105 -27.40 0.76 -35.31
N PRO A 106 -28.72 0.98 -35.39
CA PRO A 106 -29.34 2.27 -35.03
C PRO A 106 -28.97 2.76 -33.62
N ASN A 107 -28.60 1.83 -32.73
CA ASN A 107 -28.28 2.09 -31.33
C ASN A 107 -26.77 2.16 -31.02
N LYS A 108 -25.90 2.14 -32.05
CA LYS A 108 -24.42 2.19 -31.95
C LYS A 108 -23.87 1.32 -30.81
N VAL A 109 -23.58 0.05 -31.12
CA VAL A 109 -23.08 -0.91 -30.13
C VAL A 109 -21.60 -1.18 -30.35
N MET A 110 -20.80 -1.08 -29.28
CA MET A 110 -19.39 -1.49 -29.29
C MET A 110 -19.17 -2.63 -28.29
N PHE A 111 -18.48 -3.68 -28.73
CA PHE A 111 -18.05 -4.78 -27.87
C PHE A 111 -16.58 -4.61 -27.51
N ILE A 112 -16.26 -4.75 -26.22
CA ILE A 112 -14.89 -4.73 -25.71
C ILE A 112 -14.65 -6.05 -24.97
N PHE A 113 -13.60 -6.77 -25.38
CA PHE A 113 -13.25 -8.07 -24.80
C PHE A 113 -12.01 -7.94 -23.93
N LEU A 114 -12.18 -8.12 -22.62
CA LEU A 114 -11.07 -8.10 -21.66
C LEU A 114 -10.58 -9.52 -21.36
N GLU A 115 -9.27 -9.70 -21.38
CA GLU A 115 -8.58 -10.89 -20.89
C GLU A 115 -7.82 -10.60 -19.59
N ASP A 116 -7.53 -11.70 -18.87
CA ASP A 116 -6.86 -11.69 -17.56
C ASP A 116 -7.51 -10.65 -16.62
N ALA A 117 -8.84 -10.57 -16.68
CA ALA A 117 -9.58 -9.57 -15.95
C ALA A 117 -9.66 -9.89 -14.45
N SER A 118 -9.90 -8.86 -13.66
CA SER A 118 -10.29 -8.92 -12.25
C SER A 118 -11.50 -8.02 -12.03
N TYR A 119 -12.33 -8.30 -11.04
CA TYR A 119 -13.47 -7.45 -10.71
C TYR A 119 -13.60 -7.25 -9.19
N SER A 120 -14.27 -6.16 -8.80
CA SER A 120 -14.78 -5.94 -7.44
C SER A 120 -16.24 -5.48 -7.50
N ILE A 121 -17.05 -5.92 -6.53
CA ILE A 121 -18.45 -5.54 -6.42
C ILE A 121 -18.55 -4.22 -5.65
N LEU A 122 -19.24 -3.24 -6.22
CA LEU A 122 -19.39 -1.89 -5.64
C LEU A 122 -20.66 -1.77 -4.78
N ASP A 123 -21.66 -2.62 -5.00
CA ASP A 123 -22.97 -2.56 -4.33
C ASP A 123 -23.11 -3.46 -3.08
N ALA A 124 -22.01 -4.08 -2.61
CA ALA A 124 -22.02 -5.04 -1.50
C ALA A 124 -22.44 -4.46 -0.13
N GLY A 125 -22.95 -3.23 -0.07
CA GLY A 125 -23.31 -2.51 1.15
C GLY A 125 -24.77 -2.63 1.63
N ALA A 126 -25.71 -3.23 0.89
CA ALA A 126 -27.14 -3.02 1.23
C ALA A 126 -28.11 -4.22 1.24
N LYS A 127 -27.77 -5.43 0.77
CA LYS A 127 -28.78 -6.52 0.71
C LYS A 127 -28.38 -7.93 1.17
N ASN A 128 -27.11 -8.23 1.42
CA ASN A 128 -26.70 -9.56 1.89
C ASN A 128 -26.41 -9.67 3.41
N LEU A 129 -26.93 -8.73 4.21
CA LEU A 129 -26.95 -8.85 5.68
C LEU A 129 -27.85 -10.00 6.21
N LEU A 130 -28.49 -10.82 5.36
CA LEU A 130 -29.47 -11.82 5.81
C LEU A 130 -29.42 -13.21 5.15
N LYS A 131 -28.43 -13.59 4.32
CA LYS A 131 -28.43 -14.94 3.70
C LYS A 131 -27.14 -15.76 3.71
N ASP A 132 -25.96 -15.19 3.96
CA ASP A 132 -24.70 -15.96 4.11
C ASP A 132 -24.38 -16.36 5.57
N GLU A 133 -25.40 -16.70 6.36
CA GLU A 133 -25.19 -17.32 7.68
C GLU A 133 -24.79 -18.82 7.59
N ALA A 134 -24.67 -19.41 6.40
CA ALA A 134 -24.59 -20.86 6.27
C ALA A 134 -23.19 -21.47 6.03
N ASN A 135 -22.19 -20.80 5.41
CA ASN A 135 -20.92 -21.50 5.10
C ASN A 135 -19.62 -20.67 5.10
N LEU A 136 -19.69 -19.34 5.09
CA LEU A 136 -18.66 -18.49 5.68
C LEU A 136 -19.37 -17.88 6.86
N GLY A 137 -19.27 -18.54 8.02
CA GLY A 137 -19.87 -17.99 9.23
C GLY A 137 -19.54 -16.52 9.27
N VAL A 138 -20.57 -15.68 9.18
CA VAL A 138 -20.55 -14.36 9.77
C VAL A 138 -19.77 -14.60 11.05
N LEU A 139 -18.57 -14.03 11.17
CA LEU A 139 -18.01 -13.82 12.49
C LEU A 139 -18.92 -12.75 13.09
N ALA A 140 -20.17 -13.14 13.35
CA ALA A 140 -20.95 -12.67 14.43
C ALA A 140 -19.99 -12.90 15.58
N PHE A 141 -19.74 -11.84 16.33
CA PHE A 141 -19.31 -12.03 17.70
C PHE A 141 -20.10 -13.21 18.23
N ASP A 142 -19.43 -14.29 18.63
CA ASP A 142 -20.12 -15.42 19.23
C ASP A 142 -20.72 -14.87 20.53
N ASP A 143 -21.97 -14.45 20.44
CA ASP A 143 -22.72 -13.80 21.49
C ASP A 143 -22.86 -14.72 22.71
N LYS A 144 -22.64 -16.04 22.52
CA LYS A 144 -22.62 -17.05 23.58
C LYS A 144 -21.24 -17.22 24.23
N ALA A 145 -20.14 -16.83 23.58
CA ALA A 145 -18.78 -16.88 24.14
C ALA A 145 -18.43 -15.63 24.97
N LEU A 146 -19.21 -14.54 24.85
CA LEU A 146 -19.01 -13.28 25.55
C LEU A 146 -19.67 -13.26 26.94
N GLY A 147 -18.98 -13.85 27.92
CA GLY A 147 -19.35 -13.75 29.33
C GLY A 147 -19.25 -12.31 29.89
N ASN A 148 -20.37 -11.85 30.48
CA ASN A 148 -20.59 -10.71 31.38
C ASN A 148 -19.89 -9.35 31.07
N LYS A 149 -20.75 -8.41 30.61
CA LYS A 149 -20.53 -7.05 30.04
C LYS A 149 -20.01 -7.05 28.58
N LYS A 150 -20.97 -7.18 27.65
CA LYS A 150 -20.80 -7.04 26.20
C LYS A 150 -20.19 -5.69 25.84
N PHE A 151 -19.11 -5.73 25.07
CA PHE A 151 -18.61 -4.60 24.29
C PHE A 151 -19.26 -4.70 22.91
N THR A 152 -20.04 -3.70 22.49
CA THR A 152 -20.85 -3.80 21.25
C THR A 152 -20.04 -3.46 20.01
N GLU A 153 -20.50 -3.85 18.81
CA GLU A 153 -19.89 -3.38 17.55
C GLU A 153 -19.92 -1.84 17.46
N THR A 154 -20.98 -1.20 17.98
CA THR A 154 -21.04 0.26 18.13
C THR A 154 -19.93 0.79 19.02
N ASP A 155 -19.65 0.15 20.16
CA ASP A 155 -18.55 0.55 21.04
C ASP A 155 -17.19 0.35 20.35
N LEU A 156 -17.05 -0.72 19.56
CA LEU A 156 -15.86 -0.98 18.76
C LEU A 156 -15.61 0.13 17.76
N MET A 157 -16.61 0.45 16.94
CA MET A 157 -16.49 1.52 15.94
C MET A 157 -16.20 2.87 16.59
N ARG A 158 -16.80 3.16 17.75
CA ARG A 158 -16.53 4.37 18.54
C ARG A 158 -15.14 4.38 19.19
N SER A 159 -14.49 3.23 19.33
CA SER A 159 -13.10 3.12 19.75
C SER A 159 -12.10 3.25 18.60
N ILE A 160 -12.53 3.20 17.33
CA ILE A 160 -11.64 3.43 16.18
C ILE A 160 -11.40 4.91 16.00
N VAL A 161 -10.16 5.25 15.65
CA VAL A 161 -9.69 6.62 15.50
C VAL A 161 -9.08 6.80 14.11
N THR A 162 -9.43 7.91 13.46
CA THR A 162 -8.72 8.40 12.29
C THR A 162 -7.60 9.34 12.73
N VAL A 163 -6.38 9.06 12.30
CA VAL A 163 -5.20 9.92 12.51
C VAL A 163 -4.96 10.71 11.23
N LYS A 164 -4.97 12.05 11.30
CA LYS A 164 -4.68 12.92 10.16
C LYS A 164 -3.35 13.64 10.41
N GLY A 165 -2.43 13.52 9.46
CA GLY A 165 -1.16 14.25 9.40
C GLY A 165 -1.05 15.04 8.10
N ALA A 166 0.06 15.76 7.91
CA ALA A 166 0.28 16.57 6.71
C ALA A 166 0.45 15.72 5.44
N LYS A 167 0.99 14.51 5.57
CA LYS A 167 1.27 13.60 4.45
C LYS A 167 0.19 12.53 4.20
N GLY A 168 -0.89 12.52 4.98
CA GLY A 168 -1.99 11.58 4.76
C GLY A 168 -2.77 11.21 6.02
N SER A 169 -3.56 10.15 5.91
CA SER A 169 -4.35 9.60 7.01
C SER A 169 -3.90 8.19 7.37
N ASN A 170 -3.89 7.91 8.67
CA ASN A 170 -3.66 6.60 9.26
C ASN A 170 -4.81 6.25 10.20
N SER A 171 -4.73 5.07 10.80
CA SER A 171 -5.71 4.58 11.76
C SER A 171 -5.13 4.49 13.17
N GLY A 172 -6.01 4.40 14.14
CA GLY A 172 -5.70 4.21 15.55
C GLY A 172 -6.90 3.65 16.27
N PHE A 173 -6.75 3.40 17.57
CA PHE A 173 -7.86 2.96 18.40
C PHE A 173 -7.65 3.29 19.86
N ILE A 174 -8.75 3.29 20.62
CA ILE A 174 -8.74 3.49 22.05
C ILE A 174 -8.80 2.14 22.74
N ALA A 175 -7.83 1.88 23.62
CA ALA A 175 -7.70 0.62 24.34
C ALA A 175 -7.24 0.82 25.78
N ARG A 176 -7.59 -0.13 26.64
CA ARG A 176 -6.98 -0.30 27.95
C ARG A 176 -5.76 -1.18 27.83
N TYR A 177 -4.62 -0.63 28.23
CA TYR A 177 -3.34 -1.31 28.25
C TYR A 177 -2.69 -1.06 29.62
N ASN A 178 -2.30 -2.12 30.32
CA ASN A 178 -1.73 -2.06 31.67
C ASN A 178 -2.54 -1.20 32.65
N GLY A 179 -3.86 -1.32 32.62
CA GLY A 179 -4.79 -0.63 33.53
C GLY A 179 -5.10 0.83 33.18
N LYS A 180 -4.40 1.43 32.21
CA LYS A 180 -4.63 2.79 31.75
C LYS A 180 -5.32 2.84 30.39
N LYS A 181 -6.02 3.93 30.12
CA LYS A 181 -6.71 4.17 28.85
C LYS A 181 -5.79 4.95 27.89
N TYR A 182 -5.59 4.40 26.71
CA TYR A 182 -4.71 4.98 25.68
C TYR A 182 -5.44 5.09 24.35
N LEU A 183 -5.07 6.09 23.56
CA LEU A 183 -5.16 6.06 22.12
C LEU A 183 -3.85 5.47 21.58
N ILE A 184 -3.95 4.40 20.80
CA ILE A 184 -2.84 3.63 20.25
C ILE A 184 -2.84 3.78 18.73
N THR A 185 -1.67 4.04 18.14
CA THR A 185 -1.46 4.12 16.68
C THR A 185 -0.01 3.75 16.34
N SER A 186 0.41 3.92 15.09
CA SER A 186 1.79 3.72 14.65
C SER A 186 2.67 4.95 14.94
N ILE A 187 3.97 4.73 15.18
CA ILE A 187 4.96 5.82 15.30
C ILE A 187 5.11 6.55 13.96
N HIS A 188 5.11 5.84 12.84
CA HIS A 188 5.20 6.51 11.52
C HIS A 188 3.98 7.40 11.22
N ALA A 189 2.82 7.12 11.82
CA ALA A 189 1.63 7.95 11.66
C ALA A 189 1.80 9.34 12.28
N ILE A 190 2.77 9.48 13.20
CA ILE A 190 3.07 10.72 13.91
C ILE A 190 4.44 11.30 13.55
N PHE A 191 4.98 10.93 12.38
CA PHE A 191 6.20 11.55 11.82
C PHE A 191 5.98 13.03 11.49
N ASP A 192 4.75 13.43 11.21
CA ASP A 192 4.39 14.81 10.95
C ASP A 192 4.15 15.58 12.27
N ASN A 193 4.49 16.86 12.28
CA ASN A 193 4.36 17.72 13.47
C ASN A 193 2.94 18.22 13.72
N GLU A 194 2.05 18.03 12.75
CA GLU A 194 0.66 18.49 12.77
C GLU A 194 -0.25 17.27 12.69
N ILE A 195 -0.35 16.56 13.81
CA ILE A 195 -1.24 15.41 13.94
C ILE A 195 -2.55 15.82 14.62
N SER A 196 -3.65 15.24 14.15
CA SER A 196 -4.95 15.36 14.80
C SER A 196 -5.66 14.01 14.79
N PHE A 197 -6.39 13.75 15.86
CA PHE A 197 -7.11 12.50 16.09
C PHE A 197 -8.61 12.77 16.01
N PHE A 198 -9.34 11.94 15.27
CA PHE A 198 -10.78 12.07 15.06
C PHE A 198 -11.47 10.76 15.36
N ASN A 199 -12.64 10.82 15.99
CA ASN A 199 -13.49 9.63 16.15
C ASN A 199 -14.29 9.33 14.88
N ALA A 200 -15.11 8.28 14.90
CA ALA A 200 -15.99 7.91 13.79
C ALA A 200 -17.03 8.97 13.39
N ASN A 201 -17.32 9.95 14.26
CA ASN A 201 -18.20 11.09 13.97
C ASN A 201 -17.42 12.32 13.45
N ASN A 202 -16.13 12.17 13.15
CA ASN A 202 -15.22 13.25 12.76
C ASN A 202 -15.04 14.34 13.85
N GLU A 203 -15.29 14.00 15.11
CA GLU A 203 -15.06 14.88 16.25
C GLU A 203 -13.60 14.73 16.71
N LYS A 204 -12.94 15.86 16.97
CA LYS A 204 -11.55 15.88 17.41
C LYS A 204 -11.42 15.27 18.82
N ILE A 205 -10.46 14.37 18.99
CA ILE A 205 -10.13 13.73 20.26
C ILE A 205 -8.95 14.46 20.90
N GLU A 206 -9.17 14.98 22.10
CA GLU A 206 -8.11 15.56 22.91
C GLU A 206 -7.30 14.45 23.59
N VAL A 207 -5.97 14.50 23.44
CA VAL A 207 -5.02 13.51 23.94
C VAL A 207 -3.88 14.18 24.72
N SER A 208 -3.11 13.41 25.49
CA SER A 208 -1.83 13.89 26.04
C SER A 208 -0.95 14.49 24.94
N SER A 209 -0.32 15.64 25.21
CA SER A 209 0.61 16.28 24.28
C SER A 209 1.93 15.53 24.09
N SER A 210 2.24 14.59 24.98
CA SER A 210 3.46 13.78 24.95
C SER A 210 3.09 12.31 24.86
N PRO A 211 3.23 11.66 23.69
CA PRO A 211 3.02 10.23 23.59
C PRO A 211 4.10 9.46 24.36
N THR A 212 3.96 8.15 24.42
CA THR A 212 5.04 7.24 24.80
C THR A 212 5.23 6.25 23.65
N LEU A 213 6.47 5.98 23.25
CA LEU A 213 6.76 5.23 22.04
C LEU A 213 7.31 3.85 22.38
N ALA A 214 6.88 2.81 21.67
CA ALA A 214 7.53 1.51 21.75
C ALA A 214 8.97 1.60 21.22
N ALA A 215 9.91 0.97 21.92
CA ALA A 215 11.33 1.03 21.53
C ALA A 215 11.64 0.14 20.32
N ASP A 216 10.95 -1.00 20.19
CA ASP A 216 11.32 -2.10 19.30
C ASP A 216 10.30 -2.39 18.21
N ARG A 217 9.24 -1.58 18.12
CA ARG A 217 8.17 -1.72 17.13
C ARG A 217 7.43 -0.40 16.95
N ASP A 218 6.70 -0.32 15.84
CA ASP A 218 6.05 0.89 15.36
C ASP A 218 4.72 1.15 16.08
N VAL A 219 4.78 1.46 17.39
CA VAL A 219 3.59 1.70 18.22
C VAL A 219 3.77 2.95 19.08
N ALA A 220 2.80 3.85 19.04
CA ALA A 220 2.72 5.05 19.84
C ALA A 220 1.48 5.01 20.74
N PHE A 221 1.65 5.47 21.98
CA PHE A 221 0.61 5.53 23.02
C PHE A 221 0.37 6.98 23.42
N PHE A 222 -0.87 7.44 23.34
CA PHE A 222 -1.30 8.72 23.87
C PHE A 222 -2.23 8.46 25.05
N GLU A 223 -1.81 8.83 26.26
CA GLU A 223 -2.64 8.64 27.45
C GLU A 223 -3.89 9.51 27.35
N LEU A 224 -5.05 8.89 27.60
CA LEU A 224 -6.34 9.57 27.72
C LEU A 224 -6.70 9.68 29.21
N LYS A 225 -7.41 10.75 29.56
CA LYS A 225 -7.99 10.84 30.91
C LYS A 225 -8.97 9.69 31.13
N GLU A 226 -9.00 9.18 32.35
CA GLU A 226 -9.83 8.03 32.71
C GLU A 226 -11.34 8.31 32.57
N ASP A 227 -11.74 9.58 32.76
CA ASP A 227 -13.11 10.07 32.59
C ASP A 227 -13.48 10.40 31.13
N ASN A 228 -12.57 10.19 30.17
CA ASN A 228 -12.87 10.38 28.76
C ASN A 228 -14.05 9.46 28.35
N PRO A 229 -15.10 9.98 27.68
CA PRO A 229 -16.35 9.24 27.45
C PRO A 229 -16.27 8.19 26.34
N LEU A 230 -15.19 8.16 25.54
CA LEU A 230 -15.06 7.21 24.44
C LEU A 230 -14.86 5.78 24.98
N PRO A 231 -15.46 4.75 24.37
CA PRO A 231 -15.21 3.37 24.78
C PRO A 231 -13.74 3.00 24.57
N ALA A 232 -13.24 2.06 25.37
CA ALA A 232 -11.89 1.53 25.26
C ALA A 232 -11.93 0.01 25.10
N LEU A 233 -11.31 -0.47 24.03
CA LEU A 233 -11.11 -1.89 23.78
C LEU A 233 -10.22 -2.52 24.87
N LYS A 234 -10.36 -3.83 25.10
CA LYS A 234 -9.42 -4.56 25.95
C LYS A 234 -8.31 -5.14 25.09
N VAL A 235 -7.06 -5.03 25.52
CA VAL A 235 -5.94 -5.76 24.92
C VAL A 235 -5.86 -7.15 25.53
N GLU A 236 -5.70 -8.17 24.70
CA GLU A 236 -5.48 -9.54 25.15
C GLU A 236 -4.12 -9.63 25.85
N PRO A 237 -4.04 -10.07 27.12
CA PRO A 237 -2.80 -10.06 27.90
C PRO A 237 -1.77 -11.07 27.42
N ASP A 238 -2.20 -12.15 26.76
CA ASP A 238 -1.32 -13.16 26.15
C ASP A 238 -2.03 -13.78 24.95
N ILE A 239 -1.49 -13.54 23.76
CA ILE A 239 -2.06 -14.10 22.53
C ILE A 239 -1.42 -15.43 22.15
N SER A 240 -0.39 -15.91 22.86
CA SER A 240 0.33 -17.15 22.52
C SER A 240 -0.53 -18.41 22.58
N THR A 241 -1.67 -18.32 23.27
CA THR A 241 -2.68 -19.37 23.38
C THR A 241 -3.63 -19.42 22.18
N LEU A 242 -3.61 -18.41 21.29
CA LEU A 242 -4.46 -18.38 20.10
C LEU A 242 -3.91 -19.32 19.03
N GLU A 243 -4.81 -20.11 18.43
CA GLU A 243 -4.46 -21.07 17.40
C GLU A 243 -4.17 -20.40 16.05
N GLN A 244 -3.34 -21.05 15.22
CA GLN A 244 -3.26 -20.67 13.81
C GLN A 244 -4.64 -20.84 13.16
N GLY A 245 -5.04 -19.87 12.34
CA GLY A 245 -6.38 -19.80 11.77
C GLY A 245 -7.39 -19.10 12.69
N HIS A 246 -6.99 -18.63 13.87
CA HIS A 246 -7.88 -17.88 14.76
C HIS A 246 -8.48 -16.68 14.03
N PRO A 247 -9.81 -16.53 14.05
CA PRO A 247 -10.50 -15.50 13.28
C PRO A 247 -10.28 -14.11 13.87
N ILE A 248 -10.02 -13.15 13.00
CA ILE A 248 -9.77 -11.76 13.36
C ILE A 248 -10.56 -10.79 12.49
N ILE A 249 -10.68 -9.57 12.97
CA ILE A 249 -11.25 -8.43 12.26
C ILE A 249 -10.28 -7.25 12.41
N VAL A 250 -10.05 -6.51 11.33
CA VAL A 250 -9.31 -5.25 11.34
C VAL A 250 -10.26 -4.13 10.94
N TYR A 251 -10.26 -3.03 11.68
CA TYR A 251 -11.06 -1.84 11.37
C TYR A 251 -10.14 -0.66 11.10
N GLY A 252 -10.28 0.00 9.96
CA GLY A 252 -9.42 1.12 9.61
C GLY A 252 -9.95 2.00 8.50
N ASN A 253 -9.40 3.20 8.41
CA ASN A 253 -9.62 4.13 7.33
C ASN A 253 -8.79 3.69 6.11
N SER A 254 -9.32 2.77 5.33
CA SER A 254 -8.66 2.32 4.10
C SER A 254 -8.65 3.46 3.09
N LEU A 255 -7.47 3.79 2.54
CA LEU A 255 -7.27 4.81 1.51
C LEU A 255 -7.60 6.27 1.88
N GLY A 256 -8.00 6.56 3.11
CA GLY A 256 -8.23 7.94 3.56
C GLY A 256 -9.61 8.51 3.25
N ASP A 257 -10.54 7.72 2.70
CA ASP A 257 -11.89 8.15 2.27
C ASP A 257 -12.91 8.35 3.42
N GLU A 258 -12.41 8.51 4.65
CA GLU A 258 -13.19 8.77 5.88
C GLU A 258 -14.21 7.67 6.25
N ALA A 259 -14.19 6.52 5.56
CA ALA A 259 -15.01 5.36 5.85
C ALA A 259 -14.18 4.28 6.53
N ASN A 260 -14.53 3.96 7.79
CA ASN A 260 -13.94 2.83 8.50
C ASN A 260 -14.43 1.51 7.87
N ILE A 261 -13.54 0.79 7.19
CA ILE A 261 -13.84 -0.49 6.56
C ILE A 261 -13.54 -1.63 7.53
N ARG A 262 -14.44 -2.61 7.56
CA ARG A 262 -14.26 -3.88 8.27
C ARG A 262 -13.56 -4.88 7.36
N LEU A 263 -12.38 -5.35 7.75
CA LEU A 263 -11.60 -6.35 7.02
C LEU A 263 -11.52 -7.65 7.83
N GLY A 264 -12.19 -8.69 7.34
CA GLY A 264 -12.14 -10.02 7.94
C GLY A 264 -10.84 -10.75 7.61
N GLY A 265 -10.37 -11.60 8.51
CA GLY A 265 -9.21 -12.46 8.25
C GLY A 265 -8.95 -13.48 9.35
N LYS A 266 -7.76 -14.07 9.31
CA LYS A 266 -7.27 -15.01 10.32
C LYS A 266 -5.79 -14.79 10.63
N ILE A 267 -5.37 -15.23 11.81
CA ILE A 267 -3.95 -15.33 12.17
C ILE A 267 -3.32 -16.46 11.34
N LEU A 268 -2.29 -16.14 10.55
CA LEU A 268 -1.56 -17.09 9.71
C LEU A 268 -0.31 -17.63 10.40
N ALA A 269 0.36 -16.79 11.17
CA ALA A 269 1.55 -17.16 11.95
C ALA A 269 1.79 -16.14 13.07
N MET A 270 2.54 -16.55 14.10
CA MET A 270 2.88 -15.71 15.23
C MET A 270 4.39 -15.75 15.47
N GLY A 271 5.00 -14.58 15.50
CA GLY A 271 6.39 -14.37 15.89
C GLY A 271 6.52 -13.72 17.27
N PRO A 272 7.75 -13.44 17.71
CA PRO A 272 8.00 -12.80 19.02
C PRO A 272 7.38 -11.40 19.14
N GLN A 273 7.42 -10.60 18.08
CA GLN A 273 6.93 -9.22 18.04
C GLN A 273 5.76 -9.02 17.07
N ASN A 274 5.56 -9.95 16.13
CA ASN A 274 4.65 -9.76 15.00
C ASN A 274 3.63 -10.91 14.92
N LEU A 275 2.49 -10.62 14.31
CA LEU A 275 1.54 -11.63 13.84
C LEU A 275 1.35 -11.45 12.32
N GLU A 276 1.41 -12.55 11.58
CA GLU A 276 1.05 -12.57 10.16
C GLU A 276 -0.46 -12.80 10.04
N ILE A 277 -1.13 -12.02 9.22
CA ILE A 277 -2.58 -12.02 9.08
C ILE A 277 -3.00 -12.16 7.62
N SER A 278 -4.18 -12.73 7.39
CA SER A 278 -4.76 -12.81 6.04
C SER A 278 -5.62 -11.61 5.66
N ALA A 279 -5.98 -10.74 6.62
CA ALA A 279 -6.82 -9.59 6.34
C ALA A 279 -6.11 -8.65 5.36
N GLU A 280 -6.82 -8.20 4.32
CA GLU A 280 -6.25 -7.43 3.20
C GLU A 280 -6.04 -5.96 3.56
N ILE A 281 -5.21 -5.71 4.58
CA ILE A 281 -4.83 -4.36 4.95
C ILE A 281 -4.08 -3.67 3.80
N VAL A 282 -4.40 -2.40 3.60
CA VAL A 282 -3.86 -1.49 2.58
C VAL A 282 -3.31 -0.23 3.27
N PRO A 283 -2.59 0.66 2.55
CA PRO A 283 -2.21 1.97 3.10
C PRO A 283 -3.42 2.70 3.72
N GLY A 284 -3.21 3.29 4.91
CA GLY A 284 -4.26 3.89 5.75
C GLY A 284 -4.72 3.02 6.92
N ASN A 285 -4.61 1.68 6.81
CA ASN A 285 -4.96 0.76 7.90
C ASN A 285 -3.83 0.58 8.93
N SER A 286 -2.66 1.20 8.72
CA SER A 286 -1.62 1.13 9.74
C SER A 286 -2.09 1.85 10.99
N GLY A 287 -1.86 1.21 12.13
CA GLY A 287 -2.32 1.65 13.43
C GLY A 287 -3.71 1.14 13.80
N SER A 288 -4.43 0.47 12.89
CA SER A 288 -5.72 -0.17 13.19
C SER A 288 -5.59 -1.31 14.21
N PRO A 289 -6.60 -1.53 15.06
CA PRO A 289 -6.62 -2.69 15.93
C PRO A 289 -6.85 -3.96 15.11
N ILE A 290 -6.12 -5.01 15.44
CA ILE A 290 -6.43 -6.38 15.03
C ILE A 290 -7.19 -7.00 16.19
N ILE A 291 -8.44 -7.37 15.95
CA ILE A 291 -9.40 -7.78 16.98
C ILE A 291 -9.70 -9.26 16.82
N SER A 292 -9.65 -10.01 17.92
CA SER A 292 -10.15 -11.37 17.99
C SER A 292 -11.64 -11.38 17.74
N ALA A 293 -12.09 -12.05 16.69
CA ALA A 293 -13.52 -12.13 16.38
C ALA A 293 -14.31 -12.94 17.43
N ARG A 294 -13.62 -13.78 18.22
CA ARG A 294 -14.23 -14.58 19.29
C ARG A 294 -14.44 -13.79 20.59
N THR A 295 -13.47 -12.94 20.96
CA THR A 295 -13.46 -12.26 22.27
C THR A 295 -13.74 -10.77 22.18
N GLY A 296 -13.59 -10.15 21.02
CA GLY A 296 -13.62 -8.69 20.85
C GLY A 296 -12.41 -7.97 21.42
N ASN A 297 -11.41 -8.70 21.93
CA ASN A 297 -10.17 -8.13 22.44
C ASN A 297 -9.19 -7.84 21.30
N VAL A 298 -8.37 -6.81 21.48
CA VAL A 298 -7.25 -6.47 20.60
C VAL A 298 -6.13 -7.48 20.80
N VAL A 299 -5.75 -8.16 19.72
CA VAL A 299 -4.63 -9.12 19.68
C VAL A 299 -3.39 -8.53 19.03
N GLY A 300 -3.50 -7.34 18.42
CA GLY A 300 -2.37 -6.62 17.86
C GLY A 300 -2.77 -5.33 17.16
N ILE A 301 -1.81 -4.73 16.47
CA ILE A 301 -1.98 -3.50 15.70
C ILE A 301 -1.49 -3.71 14.27
N ALA A 302 -2.32 -3.43 13.28
CA ALA A 302 -1.98 -3.57 11.87
C ALA A 302 -0.86 -2.60 11.49
N SER A 303 0.07 -3.04 10.63
CA SER A 303 1.22 -2.21 10.26
C SER A 303 1.62 -2.30 8.79
N TYR A 304 2.25 -3.40 8.37
CA TYR A 304 2.95 -3.42 7.07
C TYR A 304 2.65 -4.68 6.24
N GLY A 305 2.79 -4.51 4.92
CA GLY A 305 2.84 -5.59 3.94
C GLY A 305 4.28 -5.85 3.48
N VAL A 306 4.63 -7.11 3.25
CA VAL A 306 5.90 -7.54 2.65
C VAL A 306 5.60 -8.28 1.37
N ILE A 307 6.16 -7.79 0.28
CA ILE A 307 6.19 -8.50 -1.01
C ILE A 307 7.51 -9.26 -1.06
N SER A 308 7.44 -10.59 -1.06
CA SER A 308 8.63 -11.44 -1.21
C SER A 308 8.87 -11.69 -2.70
N LYS A 309 10.14 -11.67 -3.15
CA LYS A 309 10.45 -12.07 -4.53
C LYS A 309 10.04 -13.53 -4.72
N PRO A 310 9.26 -13.85 -5.76
CA PRO A 310 9.01 -15.24 -6.13
C PRO A 310 10.34 -15.85 -6.57
N THR A 311 10.86 -16.79 -5.79
CA THR A 311 11.98 -17.65 -6.18
C THR A 311 11.41 -18.94 -6.77
N PHE A 312 12.26 -19.76 -7.38
CA PHE A 312 11.85 -21.12 -7.78
C PHE A 312 11.22 -21.91 -6.62
N SER A 313 11.66 -21.66 -5.38
CA SER A 313 11.15 -22.32 -4.18
C SER A 313 9.87 -21.70 -3.59
N THR A 314 9.50 -20.46 -3.94
CA THR A 314 8.27 -19.80 -3.45
C THR A 314 7.18 -19.68 -4.51
N LYS A 315 7.50 -19.92 -5.79
CA LYS A 315 6.55 -19.91 -6.90
C LYS A 315 5.45 -20.96 -6.69
N GLY A 316 4.19 -20.55 -6.84
CA GLY A 316 3.00 -21.38 -6.60
C GLY A 316 2.65 -21.59 -5.13
N THR A 317 3.31 -20.86 -4.21
CA THR A 317 3.02 -20.91 -2.77
C THR A 317 2.41 -19.59 -2.29
N ARG A 318 1.79 -19.58 -1.11
CA ARG A 318 1.28 -18.35 -0.47
C ARG A 318 2.34 -17.27 -0.19
N PHE A 319 3.62 -17.61 -0.34
CA PHE A 319 4.73 -16.69 -0.15
C PHE A 319 5.09 -15.92 -1.44
N GLU A 320 4.39 -16.19 -2.54
CA GLU A 320 4.44 -15.41 -3.78
C GLU A 320 3.62 -14.11 -3.66
N ASP A 321 2.60 -14.09 -2.79
CA ASP A 321 1.71 -12.95 -2.57
C ASP A 321 2.18 -11.99 -1.48
N VAL A 322 1.48 -10.87 -1.34
CA VAL A 322 1.68 -9.89 -0.27
C VAL A 322 1.37 -10.51 1.09
N ARG A 323 2.39 -10.61 1.95
CA ARG A 323 2.25 -11.04 3.34
C ARG A 323 1.97 -9.84 4.22
N ARG A 324 1.00 -9.91 5.11
CA ARG A 324 0.56 -8.77 5.91
C ARG A 324 0.79 -9.04 7.39
N PHE A 325 1.24 -8.00 8.10
CA PHE A 325 1.69 -8.14 9.48
C PHE A 325 1.09 -7.06 10.38
N GLY A 326 0.88 -7.45 11.63
CA GLY A 326 0.69 -6.53 12.74
C GLY A 326 1.69 -6.78 13.86
N TYR A 327 1.81 -5.82 14.76
CA TYR A 327 2.61 -5.95 15.98
C TYR A 327 1.78 -6.49 17.13
N ARG A 328 2.42 -7.33 17.93
CA ARG A 328 1.94 -7.84 19.20
C ARG A 328 2.01 -6.74 20.25
N LEU A 329 0.93 -6.56 21.03
CA LEU A 329 0.93 -5.66 22.18
C LEU A 329 1.25 -6.38 23.48
N ASP A 330 0.91 -7.67 23.59
CA ASP A 330 1.15 -8.51 24.77
C ASP A 330 2.64 -8.72 25.08
N THR A 331 3.51 -8.66 24.07
CA THR A 331 4.97 -8.79 24.24
C THR A 331 5.71 -7.45 24.29
N LEU A 332 4.99 -6.33 24.36
CA LEU A 332 5.61 -5.01 24.43
C LEU A 332 6.10 -4.72 25.85
N ARG A 333 7.42 -4.61 26.01
CA ARG A 333 8.07 -4.37 27.31
C ARG A 333 8.78 -3.03 27.37
N ASP A 334 9.48 -2.68 26.30
CA ASP A 334 10.32 -1.50 26.24
C ASP A 334 9.56 -0.32 25.65
N ILE A 335 9.31 0.69 26.49
CA ILE A 335 8.59 1.90 26.13
C ILE A 335 9.50 3.09 26.46
N GLN A 336 9.70 3.99 25.50
CA GLN A 336 10.56 5.18 25.59
C GLN A 336 9.71 6.44 25.82
N PRO A 337 10.06 7.29 26.80
CA PRO A 337 9.38 8.58 26.99
C PRO A 337 9.62 9.50 25.78
N PHE A 338 8.60 10.29 25.44
CA PHE A 338 8.69 11.24 24.34
C PHE A 338 9.36 12.56 24.76
N ASP A 339 10.51 12.81 24.16
CA ASP A 339 11.18 14.10 24.05
C ASP A 339 10.99 14.65 22.63
N LYS A 340 10.21 15.73 22.52
CA LYS A 340 9.88 16.37 21.24
C LYS A 340 11.13 16.81 20.49
N ALA A 341 12.11 17.43 21.16
CA ALA A 341 13.28 17.97 20.47
C ALA A 341 14.13 16.85 19.86
N LYS A 342 14.36 15.77 20.62
CA LYS A 342 15.04 14.57 20.11
C LYS A 342 14.28 13.90 18.98
N TYR A 343 12.96 13.78 19.13
CA TYR A 343 12.12 13.14 18.12
C TYR A 343 12.16 13.89 16.79
N LEU A 344 11.98 15.22 16.84
CA LEU A 344 12.08 16.07 15.65
C LEU A 344 13.45 16.01 14.99
N SER A 345 14.52 15.90 15.79
CA SER A 345 15.88 15.71 15.28
C SER A 345 16.03 14.38 14.54
N ASP A 346 15.57 13.29 15.14
CA ASP A 346 15.65 11.95 14.56
C ASP A 346 14.82 11.83 13.27
N ILE A 347 13.59 12.36 13.28
CA ILE A 347 12.70 12.40 12.10
C ILE A 347 13.28 13.24 10.98
N LYS A 348 13.93 14.36 11.29
CA LYS A 348 14.60 15.18 10.28
C LYS A 348 15.69 14.39 9.54
N ILE A 349 16.45 13.56 10.26
CA ILE A 349 17.46 12.67 9.68
C ILE A 349 16.79 11.63 8.79
N HIS A 350 15.77 10.94 9.32
CA HIS A 350 15.00 9.96 8.54
C HIS A 350 14.47 10.54 7.24
N ASN A 351 13.75 11.65 7.30
CA ASN A 351 13.14 12.29 6.13
C ASN A 351 14.19 12.75 5.12
N ALA A 352 15.34 13.26 5.57
CA ALA A 352 16.40 13.67 4.65
C ALA A 352 17.01 12.48 3.88
N ILE A 353 17.11 11.29 4.50
CA ILE A 353 17.57 10.07 3.83
C ILE A 353 16.49 9.52 2.89
N ASP A 354 15.24 9.50 3.34
CA ASP A 354 14.09 9.07 2.55
C ASP A 354 13.93 9.92 1.27
N ASP A 355 14.07 11.24 1.40
CA ASP A 355 14.09 12.17 0.27
C ASP A 355 15.22 11.85 -0.74
N MET A 356 16.42 11.49 -0.26
CA MET A 356 17.51 11.08 -1.16
C MET A 356 17.24 9.74 -1.85
N ASN A 357 16.56 8.81 -1.18
CA ASN A 357 16.16 7.53 -1.75
C ASN A 357 15.03 7.70 -2.79
N GLU A 358 14.08 8.60 -2.54
CA GLU A 358 13.07 9.00 -3.51
C GLU A 358 13.72 9.60 -4.76
N LEU A 359 14.65 10.53 -4.59
CA LEU A 359 15.41 11.11 -5.70
C LEU A 359 16.18 10.05 -6.49
N ALA A 360 16.86 9.12 -5.79
CA ALA A 360 17.57 8.02 -6.42
C ALA A 360 16.64 7.16 -7.29
N LEU A 361 15.46 6.85 -6.78
CA LEU A 361 14.46 6.07 -7.49
C LEU A 361 13.94 6.79 -8.74
N ILE A 362 13.66 8.10 -8.66
CA ILE A 362 13.24 8.93 -9.81
C ILE A 362 14.31 8.88 -10.90
N ILE A 363 15.59 9.10 -10.53
CA ILE A 363 16.72 9.07 -11.49
C ILE A 363 16.85 7.70 -12.13
N LEU A 364 16.85 6.63 -11.32
CA LEU A 364 16.99 5.27 -11.82
C LEU A 364 15.83 4.88 -12.74
N ARG A 365 14.61 5.34 -12.43
CA ARG A 365 13.43 5.13 -13.26
C ARG A 365 13.56 5.82 -14.62
N ASP A 366 13.93 7.09 -14.66
CA ASP A 366 14.08 7.82 -15.93
C ASP A 366 15.23 7.24 -16.78
N ILE A 367 16.34 6.85 -16.14
CA ILE A 367 17.47 6.18 -16.79
C ILE A 367 17.07 4.80 -17.34
N TYR A 368 16.12 4.10 -16.72
CA TYR A 368 15.78 2.72 -17.09
C TYR A 368 14.54 2.57 -17.97
N GLU A 369 13.48 3.37 -17.79
CA GLU A 369 12.26 3.32 -18.64
C GLU A 369 12.56 3.59 -20.11
N SER A 370 13.74 4.11 -20.38
CA SER A 370 14.29 4.32 -21.70
C SER A 370 15.15 3.19 -22.26
N TYR A 371 15.50 2.22 -21.43
CA TYR A 371 16.41 1.14 -21.76
C TYR A 371 15.65 0.00 -22.48
N ASP A 372 15.16 0.29 -23.69
CA ASP A 372 14.69 -0.71 -24.67
C ASP A 372 15.84 -1.21 -25.59
N GLY A 373 17.08 -0.84 -25.26
CA GLY A 373 18.25 -0.96 -26.15
C GLY A 373 18.59 0.33 -26.89
N LYS A 374 17.77 1.39 -26.76
CA LYS A 374 18.10 2.76 -27.20
C LYS A 374 18.49 3.61 -26.00
N TRP A 375 19.39 4.56 -26.24
CA TRP A 375 19.87 5.46 -25.21
C TRP A 375 18.78 6.46 -24.78
N ILE A 376 18.93 6.88 -23.53
CA ILE A 376 17.99 7.50 -22.60
C ILE A 376 17.41 8.83 -23.15
N PRO A 377 16.10 9.14 -22.99
CA PRO A 377 15.49 10.43 -23.30
C PRO A 377 15.98 11.49 -22.30
N ASP A 378 15.75 12.75 -22.62
CA ASP A 378 15.98 13.85 -21.68
C ASP A 378 15.32 13.55 -20.32
N LEU A 379 16.09 13.68 -19.22
CA LEU A 379 15.52 13.73 -17.88
C LEU A 379 14.60 14.96 -17.83
N ASP A 380 13.34 14.76 -17.50
CA ASP A 380 12.38 15.84 -17.38
C ASP A 380 12.67 16.65 -16.10
N PRO A 381 13.15 17.90 -16.20
CA PRO A 381 13.46 18.71 -15.03
C PRO A 381 12.26 18.92 -14.11
N ALA A 382 11.02 18.81 -14.61
CA ALA A 382 9.81 18.97 -13.81
C ALA A 382 9.61 17.85 -12.78
N LYS A 383 10.21 16.66 -12.98
CA LYS A 383 10.16 15.54 -12.01
C LYS A 383 11.08 15.74 -10.81
N TYR A 384 12.01 16.68 -10.91
CA TYR A 384 13.01 16.94 -9.89
C TYR A 384 12.64 18.26 -9.23
N ASP A 385 11.98 18.20 -8.07
CA ASP A 385 11.65 19.42 -7.33
C ASP A 385 12.95 20.19 -7.05
N THR A 386 13.16 21.28 -7.80
CA THR A 386 14.40 22.05 -7.74
C THR A 386 14.48 22.91 -6.48
N LYS A 387 13.37 23.08 -5.76
CA LYS A 387 13.37 23.69 -4.42
C LYS A 387 13.86 22.66 -3.40
N LYS A 388 13.43 21.40 -3.53
CA LYS A 388 13.86 20.28 -2.67
C LYS A 388 15.30 19.85 -2.97
N TYR A 389 15.72 19.86 -4.23
CA TYR A 389 17.04 19.41 -4.69
C TYR A 389 17.75 20.45 -5.58
N PRO A 390 18.19 21.61 -5.06
CA PRO A 390 18.76 22.68 -5.87
C PRO A 390 20.01 22.27 -6.66
N SER A 391 20.82 21.37 -6.09
CA SER A 391 22.04 20.86 -6.73
C SER A 391 21.77 19.95 -7.94
N MET A 392 20.54 19.45 -8.10
CA MET A 392 20.18 18.54 -9.20
C MET A 392 20.00 19.26 -10.53
N GLN A 393 19.63 20.54 -10.55
CA GLN A 393 19.42 21.29 -11.81
C GLN A 393 20.65 21.24 -12.73
N GLY A 394 21.85 21.46 -12.18
CA GLY A 394 23.08 21.41 -12.95
C GLY A 394 23.39 20.01 -13.47
N VAL A 395 23.13 18.97 -12.66
CA VAL A 395 23.40 17.58 -13.04
C VAL A 395 22.43 17.11 -14.13
N ILE A 396 21.15 17.47 -14.03
CA ILE A 396 20.11 17.18 -15.05
C ILE A 396 20.42 17.90 -16.36
N ARG A 397 20.76 19.19 -16.32
CA ARG A 397 21.15 19.95 -17.51
C ARG A 397 22.34 19.29 -18.20
N ASP A 398 23.39 19.01 -17.45
CA ASP A 398 24.61 18.40 -18.00
C ASP A 398 24.34 17.00 -18.58
N TRP A 399 23.41 16.24 -18.00
CA TRP A 399 22.94 14.97 -18.53
C TRP A 399 22.19 15.14 -19.86
N ASN A 400 21.22 16.05 -19.93
CA ASN A 400 20.44 16.31 -21.14
C ASN A 400 21.32 16.86 -22.28
N GLU A 401 22.27 17.76 -21.97
CA GLU A 401 23.27 18.23 -22.94
C GLU A 401 24.14 17.08 -23.48
N LEU A 402 24.48 16.13 -22.62
CA LEU A 402 25.26 14.96 -23.01
C LEU A 402 24.49 14.04 -23.97
N ILE A 403 23.18 13.89 -23.76
CA ILE A 403 22.32 13.06 -24.62
C ILE A 403 22.07 13.71 -26.00
N LYS A 404 21.96 15.03 -26.08
CA LYS A 404 21.67 15.79 -27.33
C LYS A 404 22.81 15.82 -28.37
N GLY A 405 23.85 15.00 -28.20
CA GLY A 405 24.86 14.79 -29.25
C GLY A 405 26.01 15.80 -29.26
N GLY A 406 26.30 16.46 -28.12
CA GLY A 406 27.60 17.11 -27.98
C GLY A 406 28.70 16.07 -28.11
N LYS A 407 29.60 16.19 -29.11
CA LYS A 407 30.82 15.38 -29.26
C LYS A 407 31.66 15.47 -27.97
N LYS A 408 31.38 14.63 -26.98
CA LYS A 408 32.11 14.62 -25.71
C LYS A 408 32.48 13.19 -25.32
N SER A 409 33.69 13.07 -24.80
CA SER A 409 34.40 11.81 -24.53
C SER A 409 33.77 10.99 -23.40
N MET A 410 34.16 9.72 -23.29
CA MET A 410 33.78 8.78 -22.20
C MET A 410 33.82 9.41 -20.80
N ASN A 411 34.77 10.31 -20.58
CA ASN A 411 34.98 11.01 -19.32
C ASN A 411 33.77 11.87 -18.90
N THR A 412 32.89 12.30 -19.81
CA THR A 412 31.73 13.13 -19.44
C THR A 412 30.52 12.33 -18.97
N THR A 413 30.23 11.17 -19.56
CA THR A 413 29.10 10.31 -19.11
C THR A 413 29.41 9.68 -17.76
N GLU A 414 30.63 9.18 -17.59
CA GLU A 414 31.11 8.63 -16.31
C GLU A 414 31.07 9.71 -15.22
N SER A 415 31.53 10.93 -15.55
CA SER A 415 31.47 12.07 -14.64
C SER A 415 30.02 12.41 -14.25
N VAL A 416 29.05 12.33 -15.16
CA VAL A 416 27.65 12.62 -14.83
C VAL A 416 27.02 11.52 -13.96
N LEU A 417 27.19 10.22 -14.29
CA LEU A 417 26.68 9.13 -13.44
C LEU A 417 27.33 9.13 -12.05
N LYS A 418 28.63 9.42 -11.98
CA LYS A 418 29.33 9.59 -10.70
C LYS A 418 28.79 10.79 -9.91
N ARG A 419 28.49 11.92 -10.58
CA ARG A 419 27.86 13.08 -9.94
C ARG A 419 26.44 12.76 -9.45
N LEU A 420 25.62 12.07 -10.25
CA LEU A 420 24.28 11.61 -9.83
C LEU A 420 24.35 10.74 -8.58
N LYS A 421 25.20 9.71 -8.60
CA LYS A 421 25.46 8.87 -7.41
C LYS A 421 25.92 9.71 -6.22
N ASN A 422 26.86 10.63 -6.40
CA ASN A 422 27.37 11.48 -5.32
C ASN A 422 26.31 12.42 -4.74
N GLN A 423 25.37 12.94 -5.56
CA GLN A 423 24.26 13.76 -5.07
C GLN A 423 23.37 12.97 -4.10
N ILE A 424 23.19 11.68 -4.36
CA ILE A 424 22.37 10.79 -3.54
C ILE A 424 23.13 10.32 -2.29
N SER A 425 24.40 9.91 -2.45
CA SER A 425 25.13 9.21 -1.39
C SER A 425 25.84 10.15 -0.40
N SER A 426 26.29 11.33 -0.86
CA SER A 426 27.07 12.24 -0.03
C SER A 426 26.30 12.81 1.15
N PRO A 427 25.02 13.22 1.02
CA PRO A 427 24.23 13.68 2.16
C PRO A 427 24.03 12.58 3.21
N ILE A 428 23.89 11.32 2.79
CA ILE A 428 23.66 10.19 3.69
C ILE A 428 24.94 9.83 4.46
N ALA A 429 26.11 9.96 3.83
CA ALA A 429 27.39 9.70 4.48
C ALA A 429 27.63 10.60 5.71
N SER A 430 27.20 11.86 5.68
CA SER A 430 27.28 12.75 6.84
C SER A 430 26.24 12.42 7.91
N MET A 431 25.08 11.89 7.51
CA MET A 431 24.00 11.51 8.43
C MET A 431 24.25 10.20 9.17
N LYS A 432 25.01 9.26 8.57
CA LYS A 432 25.27 7.90 9.13
C LYS A 432 25.83 7.90 10.56
N ASN A 433 26.56 8.94 10.94
CA ASN A 433 27.17 9.08 12.27
C ASN A 433 26.38 9.97 13.22
N THR A 434 25.25 10.52 12.79
CA THR A 434 24.44 11.40 13.63
C THR A 434 23.70 10.57 14.68
N PRO A 435 23.78 10.92 15.98
CA PRO A 435 23.08 10.18 17.02
C PRO A 435 21.56 10.17 16.78
N ILE A 436 20.96 8.98 16.84
CA ILE A 436 19.52 8.77 16.80
C ILE A 436 19.09 8.24 18.17
N HIS A 437 18.12 8.89 18.79
CA HIS A 437 17.71 8.70 20.16
C HIS A 437 16.65 7.61 20.31
N TYR A 438 15.70 7.53 19.38
CA TYR A 438 14.65 6.50 19.39
C TYR A 438 15.10 5.27 18.65
N LYS A 439 15.04 4.12 19.32
CA LYS A 439 15.55 2.86 18.81
C LYS A 439 14.84 2.45 17.52
N TRP A 440 13.51 2.53 17.50
CA TRP A 440 12.73 2.20 16.31
C TRP A 440 13.05 3.14 15.13
N ILE A 441 13.23 4.45 15.34
CA ILE A 441 13.60 5.38 14.27
C ILE A 441 15.00 5.06 13.75
N LYS A 442 15.93 4.70 14.64
CA LYS A 442 17.28 4.28 14.27
C LYS A 442 17.25 3.07 13.33
N GLU A 443 16.43 2.06 13.65
CA GLU A 443 16.23 0.89 12.80
C GLU A 443 15.64 1.26 11.42
N GLN A 444 14.72 2.24 11.35
CA GLN A 444 14.23 2.74 10.05
C GLN A 444 15.31 3.48 9.26
N VAL A 445 16.12 4.30 9.93
CA VAL A 445 17.25 4.99 9.29
C VAL A 445 18.27 3.99 8.75
N GLU A 446 18.59 2.95 9.50
CA GLU A 446 19.50 1.89 9.06
C GLU A 446 18.98 1.20 7.78
N LYS A 447 17.68 0.86 7.72
CA LYS A 447 17.05 0.30 6.50
C LYS A 447 17.11 1.26 5.31
N GLN A 448 16.89 2.55 5.55
CA GLN A 448 16.97 3.57 4.50
C GLN A 448 18.41 3.76 4.00
N ILE A 449 19.41 3.63 4.87
CA ILE A 449 20.83 3.63 4.48
C ILE A 449 21.15 2.39 3.64
N GLU A 450 20.70 1.19 4.05
CA GLU A 450 20.88 -0.05 3.27
C GLU A 450 20.24 0.05 1.87
N LEU A 451 19.04 0.61 1.79
CA LEU A 451 18.36 0.87 0.52
C LEU A 451 19.17 1.83 -0.36
N ASN A 452 19.75 2.87 0.22
CA ASN A 452 20.60 3.81 -0.50
C ASN A 452 21.87 3.16 -1.04
N GLU A 453 22.53 2.35 -0.21
CA GLU A 453 23.71 1.59 -0.58
C GLU A 453 23.36 0.65 -1.76
N TYR A 454 22.19 0.01 -1.72
CA TYR A 454 21.68 -0.77 -2.86
C TYR A 454 21.51 0.08 -4.13
N TYR A 455 20.85 1.24 -4.07
CA TYR A 455 20.74 2.13 -5.24
C TYR A 455 22.11 2.54 -5.80
N CYS A 456 23.08 2.84 -4.93
CA CYS A 456 24.45 3.12 -5.34
C CYS A 456 25.09 1.97 -6.13
N THR A 457 24.83 0.71 -5.75
CA THR A 457 25.31 -0.46 -6.52
C THR A 457 24.66 -0.56 -7.91
N VAL A 458 23.39 -0.15 -8.03
CA VAL A 458 22.69 -0.11 -9.32
C VAL A 458 23.31 0.97 -10.23
N PHE A 459 23.60 2.16 -9.71
CA PHE A 459 24.35 3.19 -10.46
C PHE A 459 25.71 2.68 -10.94
N ASP A 460 26.47 1.99 -10.09
CA ASP A 460 27.77 1.42 -10.47
C ASP A 460 27.65 0.34 -11.56
N LYS A 461 26.55 -0.43 -11.53
CA LYS A 461 26.25 -1.42 -12.56
C LYS A 461 25.92 -0.74 -13.91
N ILE A 462 25.00 0.22 -13.91
CA ILE A 462 24.64 1.00 -15.13
C ILE A 462 25.90 1.63 -15.73
N ARG A 463 26.75 2.23 -14.90
CA ARG A 463 28.02 2.80 -15.35
C ARG A 463 28.89 1.78 -16.06
N ARG A 464 29.05 0.56 -15.52
CA ARG A 464 29.86 -0.50 -16.16
C ARG A 464 29.28 -0.95 -17.49
N GLU A 465 27.96 -1.14 -17.58
CA GLU A 465 27.28 -1.54 -18.82
C GLU A 465 27.48 -0.47 -19.91
N VAL A 466 27.36 0.81 -19.55
CA VAL A 466 27.66 1.96 -20.43
C VAL A 466 29.11 1.94 -20.94
N GLU A 467 30.07 1.57 -20.09
CA GLU A 467 31.48 1.46 -20.47
C GLU A 467 31.72 0.29 -21.44
N GLU A 468 31.06 -0.85 -21.23
CA GLU A 468 31.18 -2.05 -22.05
C GLU A 468 30.58 -1.85 -23.45
N ASP A 469 29.35 -1.31 -23.55
CA ASP A 469 28.68 -1.04 -24.83
C ASP A 469 29.51 -0.12 -25.73
N ARG A 470 30.13 0.92 -25.16
CA ARG A 470 31.00 1.82 -25.94
C ARG A 470 32.32 1.21 -26.33
N ARG A 471 32.89 0.28 -25.53
CA ARG A 471 34.10 -0.45 -25.92
C ARG A 471 33.81 -1.37 -27.11
N GLN A 472 32.64 -1.99 -27.15
CA GLN A 472 32.21 -2.87 -28.25
C GLN A 472 31.84 -2.11 -29.52
N ASN A 473 31.36 -0.86 -29.40
CA ASN A 473 30.94 -0.01 -30.53
C ASN A 473 31.97 1.08 -30.91
N LYS A 474 33.24 0.94 -30.52
CA LYS A 474 34.31 1.79 -31.07
C LYS A 474 34.54 1.41 -32.53
N PRO A 475 34.54 2.37 -33.47
CA PRO A 475 34.77 2.10 -34.89
C PRO A 475 36.18 1.55 -35.16
#